data_AF-A0A2J8T9Q8-F1
#
_entry.id   AF-A0A2J8T9Q8-F1
#
_cell.length_a   1.000
_cell.length_b   1.000
_cell.length_c   1.000
_cell.angle_alpha   90.00
_cell.angle_beta   90.00
_cell.angle_gamma   90.00
#
_symmetry.space_group_name_H-M   'P 1'
#
loop_
_entity.id
_entity.type
_entity.pdbx_description
1 polymer ?
#
loop_
_entity_poly.entity_id
_entity_poly.type
_entity_poly.pdbx_seq_one_letter_code
_entity_poly.pdbx_strand_id
1 'polypeptide(L)'
;MALHSPQYIFGDFSPDEFNQFFVTPRSSVEGRQEDAEEYLGFILNGLHEEMLNLKKLLSPNNEKLTISNGPKNPSVNEEEQEEQGEGSEDEWEQVGPRNKTSVTRQADFVQTPITGIFGGHIRSVVYQQSSKESATLQPFFTLQLDIQSD
;
A
#
# COMPACT_ATOMS: atom_id res chain seq x y z
N MET A 1 -27.34 -27.70 32.51
CA MET A 1 -27.90 -27.18 31.24
C MET A 1 -26.75 -27.22 30.24
N ALA A 2 -26.72 -28.21 29.36
CA ALA A 2 -25.67 -28.34 28.36
C ALA A 2 -25.93 -27.33 27.24
N LEU A 3 -25.01 -26.39 27.04
CA LEU A 3 -25.03 -25.46 25.92
C LEU A 3 -24.75 -26.28 24.65
N HIS A 4 -25.72 -26.33 23.74
CA HIS A 4 -25.59 -27.00 22.46
C HIS A 4 -24.67 -26.14 21.57
N SER A 5 -23.43 -26.56 21.40
CA SER A 5 -22.51 -25.93 20.45
C SER A 5 -22.95 -26.25 19.02
N PRO A 6 -22.91 -25.27 18.09
CA PRO A 6 -23.23 -25.51 16.68
C PRO A 6 -22.23 -26.50 16.09
N GLN A 7 -22.73 -27.60 15.56
CA GLN A 7 -21.93 -28.67 14.97
C GLN A 7 -21.69 -28.35 13.49
N TYR A 8 -20.45 -28.01 13.13
CA TYR A 8 -20.09 -27.69 11.74
C TYR A 8 -19.82 -28.97 10.95
N ILE A 9 -20.16 -28.93 9.65
CA ILE A 9 -20.12 -30.08 8.72
C ILE A 9 -18.69 -30.68 8.58
N PHE A 10 -17.65 -29.92 8.90
CA PHE A 10 -16.25 -30.31 8.73
C PHE A 10 -15.49 -30.54 10.06
N GLY A 11 -16.21 -30.73 11.17
CA GLY A 11 -15.61 -30.73 12.51
C GLY A 11 -15.54 -29.32 13.10
N ASP A 12 -15.00 -29.21 14.31
CA ASP A 12 -14.89 -27.91 15.00
C ASP A 12 -13.91 -27.01 14.22
N PHE A 13 -14.38 -25.83 13.82
CA PHE A 13 -13.54 -24.85 13.16
C PHE A 13 -12.47 -24.35 14.15
N SER A 14 -11.21 -24.64 13.86
CA SER A 14 -10.07 -24.04 14.56
C SER A 14 -9.31 -23.10 13.63
N PRO A 15 -9.05 -21.84 14.03
CA PRO A 15 -8.28 -20.89 13.23
C PRO A 15 -6.77 -21.15 13.30
N ASP A 16 -6.30 -22.20 13.99
CA ASP A 16 -4.87 -22.43 14.25
C ASP A 16 -4.03 -22.48 12.98
N GLU A 17 -4.53 -23.14 11.93
CA GLU A 17 -3.84 -23.21 10.63
C GLU A 17 -3.75 -21.83 9.97
N PHE A 18 -4.82 -21.03 10.07
CA PHE A 18 -4.85 -19.66 9.56
C PHE A 18 -3.86 -18.76 10.32
N ASN A 19 -3.84 -18.86 11.64
CA ASN A 19 -2.95 -18.10 12.52
C ASN A 19 -1.48 -18.48 12.29
N GLN A 20 -1.19 -19.77 12.05
CA GLN A 20 0.16 -20.22 11.72
C GLN A 20 0.67 -19.61 10.42
N PHE A 21 -0.19 -19.45 9.42
CA PHE A 21 0.20 -19.01 8.08
C PHE A 21 0.31 -17.48 7.94
N PHE A 22 -0.68 -16.74 8.45
CA PHE A 22 -0.78 -15.30 8.21
C PHE A 22 -0.38 -14.40 9.38
N VAL A 23 -0.38 -14.91 10.61
CA VAL A 23 -0.26 -14.07 11.83
C VAL A 23 1.13 -14.17 12.45
N THR A 24 1.95 -15.15 12.05
CA THR A 24 3.24 -15.38 12.72
C THR A 24 4.38 -14.62 12.04
N PRO A 25 4.63 -13.37 12.47
CA PRO A 25 5.99 -12.94 12.76
C PRO A 25 6.10 -12.45 14.22
N ARG A 26 6.65 -13.30 15.11
CA ARG A 26 7.36 -12.96 16.37
C ARG A 26 6.70 -12.04 17.44
N SER A 27 5.47 -11.56 17.29
CA SER A 27 4.81 -10.67 18.27
C SER A 27 3.58 -11.27 18.95
N SER A 28 2.90 -12.23 18.34
CA SER A 28 1.72 -12.88 18.92
C SER A 28 2.10 -13.86 20.01
N VAL A 29 1.63 -13.60 21.23
CA VAL A 29 1.78 -14.48 22.39
C VAL A 29 0.43 -15.12 22.66
N GLU A 30 0.38 -16.45 22.60
CA GLU A 30 -0.82 -17.24 22.87
C GLU A 30 -1.56 -16.74 24.13
N GLY A 31 -2.86 -16.46 23.99
CA GLY A 31 -3.71 -15.97 25.09
C GLY A 31 -3.61 -14.48 25.42
N ARG A 32 -2.77 -13.70 24.72
CA ARG A 32 -2.75 -12.23 24.85
C ARG A 32 -3.80 -11.60 23.92
N GLN A 33 -4.42 -10.51 24.37
CA GLN A 33 -5.25 -9.67 23.50
C GLN A 33 -4.37 -8.84 22.56
N GLU A 34 -4.80 -8.75 21.30
CA GLU A 34 -4.10 -8.04 20.22
C GLU A 34 -4.95 -6.90 19.67
N ASP A 35 -4.31 -5.95 19.00
CA ASP A 35 -5.00 -4.89 18.27
C ASP A 35 -5.56 -5.44 16.95
N ALA A 36 -6.86 -5.28 16.73
CA ALA A 36 -7.54 -5.78 15.54
C ALA A 36 -7.13 -5.02 14.25
N GLU A 37 -6.72 -3.76 14.37
CA GLU A 37 -6.26 -2.97 13.23
C GLU A 37 -4.89 -3.45 12.76
N GLU A 38 -3.98 -3.69 13.70
CA GLU A 38 -2.67 -4.26 13.40
C GLU A 38 -2.82 -5.65 12.74
N TYR A 39 -3.69 -6.49 13.31
CA TYR A 39 -4.02 -7.80 12.77
C TYR A 39 -4.51 -7.71 11.32
N LEU A 40 -5.48 -6.83 11.05
CA LEU A 40 -6.01 -6.61 9.70
C LEU A 40 -4.92 -6.11 8.74
N GLY A 41 -4.04 -5.23 9.20
CA GLY A 41 -2.91 -4.72 8.43
C GLY A 41 -1.98 -5.85 7.96
N PHE A 42 -1.64 -6.79 8.85
CA PHE A 42 -0.85 -7.96 8.48
C PHE A 42 -1.55 -8.84 7.44
N ILE A 43 -2.84 -9.14 7.63
CA ILE A 43 -3.61 -9.96 6.68
C ILE A 43 -3.66 -9.32 5.30
N LEU A 44 -4.02 -8.04 5.20
CA LEU A 44 -4.17 -7.36 3.91
C LEU A 44 -2.84 -7.24 3.16
N ASN A 45 -1.76 -6.90 3.86
CA ASN A 45 -0.43 -6.84 3.28
C ASN A 45 0.07 -8.22 2.85
N GLY A 46 -0.08 -9.24 3.69
CA GLY A 46 0.32 -10.61 3.38
C GLY A 46 -0.40 -11.15 2.13
N LEU A 47 -1.72 -11.00 2.08
CA LEU A 47 -2.51 -11.38 0.90
C LEU A 47 -2.13 -10.58 -0.34
N HIS A 48 -1.88 -9.27 -0.21
CA HIS A 48 -1.45 -8.46 -1.33
C HIS A 48 -0.13 -8.96 -1.94
N GLU A 49 0.89 -9.19 -1.12
CA GLU A 49 2.20 -9.67 -1.56
C GLU A 49 2.14 -11.06 -2.19
N GLU A 50 1.37 -11.99 -1.62
CA GLU A 50 1.16 -13.32 -2.20
C GLU A 50 0.50 -13.24 -3.58
N MET A 51 -0.49 -12.37 -3.74
CA MET A 51 -1.13 -12.15 -5.05
C MET A 51 -0.17 -11.52 -6.06
N LEU A 52 0.70 -10.60 -5.63
CA LEU A 52 1.74 -10.07 -6.50
C LEU A 52 2.70 -11.17 -6.96
N ASN A 53 3.12 -12.05 -6.05
CA ASN A 53 3.99 -13.18 -6.38
C ASN A 53 3.31 -14.15 -7.34
N LEU A 54 2.02 -14.44 -7.13
CA LEU A 54 1.24 -15.28 -8.03
C LEU A 54 1.12 -14.66 -9.43
N LYS A 55 0.91 -13.35 -9.54
CA LYS A 55 0.87 -12.64 -10.83
C LYS A 55 2.18 -12.75 -11.60
N LYS A 56 3.32 -12.63 -10.90
CA LYS A 56 4.66 -12.83 -11.50
C LYS A 56 4.82 -14.25 -12.05
N LEU A 57 4.35 -15.25 -11.31
CA LEU A 57 4.41 -16.66 -11.74
C LEU A 57 3.49 -16.97 -12.93
N LEU A 58 2.28 -16.41 -12.95
CA LEU A 58 1.28 -16.66 -14.00
C LEU A 58 1.53 -15.88 -15.29
N SER A 59 2.33 -14.81 -15.25
CA SER A 59 2.60 -13.97 -16.42
C SER A 59 4.07 -13.51 -16.43
N PRO A 60 5.02 -14.44 -16.67
CA PRO A 60 6.45 -14.12 -16.67
C PRO A 60 6.87 -13.13 -17.77
N ASN A 61 6.08 -12.98 -18.84
CA ASN A 61 6.38 -12.12 -20.00
C ASN A 61 5.76 -10.70 -19.93
N ASN A 62 5.02 -10.34 -18.88
CA ASN A 62 4.57 -8.95 -18.70
C ASN A 62 5.62 -8.17 -17.90
N GLU A 63 6.77 -7.92 -18.51
CA GLU A 63 7.81 -7.02 -18.00
C GLU A 63 7.40 -5.53 -18.09
N LYS A 64 6.22 -5.23 -17.58
CA LYS A 64 5.84 -3.86 -17.24
C LYS A 64 5.02 -3.85 -15.96
N LEU A 65 5.49 -4.55 -14.94
CA LEU A 65 5.27 -4.07 -13.57
C LEU A 65 6.14 -2.84 -13.45
N THR A 66 5.52 -1.68 -13.71
CA THR A 66 6.16 -0.38 -13.59
C THR A 66 6.61 -0.24 -12.15
N ILE A 67 7.89 -0.53 -11.91
CA ILE A 67 8.65 0.06 -10.84
C ILE A 67 9.16 1.34 -11.46
N SER A 68 8.46 2.46 -11.26
CA SER A 68 9.05 3.76 -11.56
C SER A 68 8.97 4.64 -10.34
N ASN A 69 10.10 4.78 -9.66
CA ASN A 69 10.32 5.89 -8.73
C ASN A 69 10.57 7.19 -9.52
N GLY A 70 9.61 7.59 -10.38
CA GLY A 70 9.71 8.75 -11.27
C GLY A 70 8.83 8.63 -12.53
N PRO A 71 8.54 9.71 -13.28
CA PRO A 71 7.57 9.68 -14.38
C PRO A 71 8.06 8.81 -15.56
N LYS A 72 7.12 8.14 -16.25
CA LYS A 72 7.38 7.30 -17.43
C LYS A 72 7.98 8.09 -18.60
N ASN A 73 9.21 7.75 -19.01
CA ASN A 73 9.75 8.17 -20.31
C ASN A 73 9.28 7.23 -21.43
N PRO A 74 8.96 7.73 -22.65
CA PRO A 74 8.87 6.91 -23.84
C PRO A 74 10.30 6.53 -24.28
N SER A 75 10.49 5.27 -24.61
CA SER A 75 11.73 4.63 -25.03
C SER A 75 12.60 5.44 -26.02
N VAL A 76 13.84 5.78 -25.65
CA VAL A 76 15.01 5.87 -26.55
C VAL A 76 16.30 5.60 -25.74
N ASN A 77 17.18 4.80 -26.35
CA ASN A 77 18.52 4.31 -25.98
C ASN A 77 19.41 5.09 -24.98
N GLU A 78 20.16 4.25 -24.25
CA GLU A 78 21.52 4.41 -23.68
C GLU A 78 22.29 5.68 -24.05
N GLU A 79 22.73 6.44 -23.04
CA GLU A 79 24.16 6.56 -22.65
C GLU A 79 24.27 7.33 -21.32
N GLU A 80 25.15 6.84 -20.44
CA GLU A 80 25.42 7.33 -19.10
C GLU A 80 26.13 8.68 -19.12
N GLN A 81 25.70 9.61 -18.26
CA GLN A 81 26.58 10.59 -17.64
C GLN A 81 25.98 11.04 -16.30
N GLU A 82 26.69 10.70 -15.22
CA GLU A 82 26.52 11.27 -13.89
C GLU A 82 26.70 12.78 -13.97
N GLU A 83 25.74 13.58 -13.49
CA GLU A 83 26.05 14.90 -12.95
C GLU A 83 25.10 15.25 -11.80
N GLN A 84 25.71 15.68 -10.70
CA GLN A 84 25.08 16.38 -9.59
C GLN A 84 24.44 17.65 -10.15
N GLY A 85 23.13 17.82 -9.96
CA GLY A 85 22.42 19.00 -10.41
C GLY A 85 21.27 19.30 -9.47
N GLU A 86 21.29 20.50 -8.90
CA GLU A 86 20.20 21.11 -8.15
C GLU A 86 18.86 20.90 -8.84
N GLY A 87 17.80 20.75 -8.05
CA GLY A 87 16.42 20.55 -8.51
C GLY A 87 16.09 21.46 -9.69
N SER A 88 16.09 20.86 -10.87
CA SER A 88 15.77 21.50 -12.13
C SER A 88 14.33 22.03 -12.08
N GLU A 89 14.12 23.25 -12.56
CA GLU A 89 12.80 23.86 -12.77
C GLU A 89 11.93 23.08 -13.78
N ASP A 90 12.46 22.03 -14.42
CA ASP A 90 11.77 21.10 -15.33
C ASP A 90 11.21 19.84 -14.63
N GLU A 91 11.07 19.82 -13.30
CA GLU A 91 10.31 18.75 -12.63
C GLU A 91 8.81 18.92 -12.93
N TRP A 92 8.19 17.95 -13.61
CA TRP A 92 6.77 17.99 -13.99
C TRP A 92 5.87 18.26 -12.78
N GLU A 93 5.26 19.46 -12.74
CA GLU A 93 4.35 19.85 -11.66
C GLU A 93 2.91 19.41 -11.98
N GLN A 94 2.20 18.87 -10.99
CA GLN A 94 0.79 18.55 -11.14
C GLN A 94 -0.05 19.81 -10.96
N VAL A 95 -0.95 20.09 -11.91
CA VAL A 95 -1.95 21.17 -11.77
C VAL A 95 -3.05 20.76 -10.81
N GLY A 96 -3.16 21.48 -9.71
CA GLY A 96 -4.25 21.39 -8.74
C GLY A 96 -5.43 22.31 -9.08
N PRO A 97 -6.49 22.29 -8.25
CA PRO A 97 -7.60 23.21 -8.39
C PRO A 97 -7.14 24.67 -8.44
N ARG A 98 -7.75 25.47 -9.32
CA ARG A 98 -7.43 26.89 -9.53
C ARG A 98 -6.05 27.13 -10.16
N ASN A 99 -5.54 26.19 -10.96
CA ASN A 99 -4.28 26.27 -11.72
C ASN A 99 -3.04 26.50 -10.83
N LYS A 100 -3.10 26.07 -9.57
CA LYS A 100 -1.91 26.05 -8.70
C LYS A 100 -1.11 24.81 -9.02
N THR A 101 0.18 24.97 -9.27
CA THR A 101 1.08 23.86 -9.56
C THR A 101 1.81 23.44 -8.29
N SER A 102 2.04 22.14 -8.14
CA SER A 102 2.72 21.55 -6.99
C SER A 102 3.58 20.37 -7.43
N VAL A 103 4.78 20.27 -6.85
CA VAL A 103 5.62 19.08 -6.98
C VAL A 103 4.90 17.92 -6.28
N THR A 104 4.47 16.92 -7.05
CA THR A 104 3.71 15.78 -6.52
C THR A 104 4.48 14.47 -6.71
N ARG A 105 4.83 13.83 -5.60
CA ARG A 105 5.44 12.49 -5.59
C ARG A 105 4.34 11.44 -5.42
N GLN A 106 4.39 10.38 -6.22
CA GLN A 106 3.43 9.27 -6.15
C GLN A 106 4.18 7.95 -5.99
N ALA A 107 3.76 7.15 -5.02
CA ALA A 107 4.21 5.76 -4.91
C ALA A 107 3.32 4.86 -5.80
N ASP A 108 3.93 3.92 -6.49
CA ASP A 108 3.20 2.97 -7.33
C ASP A 108 2.38 2.01 -6.46
N PHE A 109 1.11 1.83 -6.84
CA PHE A 109 0.20 0.90 -6.18
C PHE A 109 -0.23 -0.17 -7.17
N VAL A 110 0.49 -1.30 -7.14
CA VAL A 110 0.29 -2.38 -8.11
C VAL A 110 -1.07 -3.01 -7.88
N GLN A 111 -1.89 -3.10 -8.93
CA GLN A 111 -3.25 -3.58 -8.76
C GLN A 111 -3.29 -5.06 -8.39
N THR A 112 -3.94 -5.42 -7.30
CA THR A 112 -4.41 -6.78 -6.97
C THR A 112 -5.88 -6.72 -6.58
N PRO A 113 -6.60 -7.85 -6.48
CA PRO A 113 -7.96 -7.83 -5.91
C PRO A 113 -8.02 -7.18 -4.51
N ILE A 114 -6.95 -7.30 -3.70
CA ILE A 114 -6.88 -6.61 -2.41
C ILE A 114 -6.86 -5.09 -2.58
N THR A 115 -6.02 -4.54 -3.46
CA THR A 115 -6.04 -3.09 -3.75
C THR A 115 -7.31 -2.64 -4.44
N GLY A 116 -7.98 -3.52 -5.19
CA GLY A 116 -9.26 -3.22 -5.82
C GLY A 116 -10.42 -3.03 -4.84
N ILE A 117 -10.36 -3.70 -3.68
CA ILE A 117 -11.41 -3.64 -2.66
C ILE A 117 -11.05 -2.64 -1.56
N PHE A 118 -9.83 -2.72 -1.03
CA PHE A 118 -9.39 -1.96 0.15
C PHE A 118 -8.44 -0.82 -0.19
N GLY A 119 -7.93 -0.78 -1.42
CA GLY A 119 -6.92 0.18 -1.81
C GLY A 119 -7.46 1.59 -2.05
N GLY A 120 -6.77 2.58 -1.51
CA GLY A 120 -6.99 4.01 -1.79
C GLY A 120 -5.68 4.79 -1.85
N HIS A 121 -5.78 6.11 -2.08
CA HIS A 121 -4.63 7.03 -2.02
C HIS A 121 -4.95 8.22 -1.11
N ILE A 122 -4.02 8.57 -0.22
CA ILE A 122 -4.04 9.81 0.58
C ILE A 122 -3.15 10.83 -0.11
N ARG A 123 -3.65 12.07 -0.23
CA ARG A 123 -2.85 13.23 -0.63
C ARG A 123 -2.45 14.02 0.60
N SER A 124 -1.17 13.97 0.96
CA SER A 124 -0.57 14.84 1.97
C SER A 124 0.04 16.06 1.28
N VAL A 125 -0.18 17.27 1.81
CA VAL A 125 0.38 18.52 1.26
C VAL A 125 1.11 19.24 2.37
N VAL A 126 2.35 19.63 2.11
CA VAL A 126 3.19 20.38 3.05
C VAL A 126 3.39 21.79 2.51
N TYR A 127 3.07 22.76 3.38
CA TYR A 127 3.28 24.18 3.14
C TYR A 127 4.51 24.66 3.92
N GLN A 128 5.46 25.27 3.23
CA GLN A 128 6.64 25.89 3.84
C GLN A 128 6.73 27.36 3.42
N GLN A 129 7.05 28.23 4.37
CA GLN A 129 7.22 29.67 4.09
C GLN A 129 8.36 29.85 3.07
N SER A 130 8.14 30.68 2.05
CA SER A 130 9.06 30.94 0.92
C SER A 130 9.39 29.76 -0.01
N SER A 131 8.68 28.63 0.09
CA SER A 131 8.86 27.48 -0.82
C SER A 131 7.57 27.12 -1.55
N LYS A 132 7.70 26.43 -2.69
CA LYS A 132 6.56 25.86 -3.41
C LYS A 132 5.90 24.74 -2.59
N GLU A 133 4.59 24.60 -2.72
CA GLU A 133 3.86 23.50 -2.06
C GLU A 133 4.33 22.14 -2.61
N SER A 134 4.58 21.20 -1.71
CA SER A 134 4.90 19.82 -2.07
C SER A 134 3.78 18.89 -1.64
N ALA A 135 3.45 17.94 -2.49
CA ALA A 135 2.42 16.96 -2.24
C ALA A 135 2.96 15.53 -2.41
N THR A 136 2.42 14.61 -1.61
CA THR A 136 2.71 13.18 -1.72
C THR A 136 1.40 12.41 -1.81
N LEU A 137 1.27 11.56 -2.83
CA LEU A 137 0.20 10.58 -2.98
C LEU A 137 0.70 9.22 -2.46
N GLN A 138 0.13 8.79 -1.33
CA GLN A 138 0.52 7.56 -0.65
C GLN A 138 -0.63 6.54 -0.71
N PRO A 139 -0.39 5.31 -1.18
CA PRO A 139 -1.40 4.27 -1.14
C PRO A 139 -1.68 3.81 0.30
N PHE A 140 -2.90 3.35 0.55
CA PHE A 140 -3.30 2.78 1.83
C PHE A 140 -4.30 1.64 1.63
N PHE A 141 -4.41 0.75 2.63
CA PHE A 141 -5.48 -0.24 2.76
C PHE A 141 -6.51 0.11 3.84
N THR A 142 -6.07 0.87 4.85
CA THR A 142 -6.91 1.31 5.98
C THR A 142 -6.72 2.81 6.21
N LEU A 143 -7.72 3.46 6.80
CA LEU A 143 -7.67 4.87 7.23
C LEU A 143 -7.93 4.94 8.72
N GLN A 144 -6.98 5.48 9.47
CA GLN A 144 -7.12 5.78 10.88
C GLN A 144 -7.76 7.16 11.02
N LEU A 145 -8.86 7.22 11.77
CA LEU A 145 -9.64 8.45 11.94
C LEU A 145 -9.53 8.94 13.38
N ASP A 146 -9.31 10.24 13.55
CA ASP A 146 -9.31 10.87 14.87
C ASP A 146 -10.73 10.92 15.44
N ILE A 147 -10.85 10.55 16.72
CA ILE A 147 -12.10 10.70 17.47
C ILE A 147 -12.14 12.12 18.00
N GLN A 148 -13.05 12.93 17.46
CA GLN A 148 -13.34 14.26 17.98
C GLN A 148 -14.41 14.15 19.06
N SER A 149 -14.22 14.84 20.18
CA SER A 149 -15.30 15.11 21.14
C SER A 149 -16.17 16.26 20.63
N ASP A 150 -17.46 16.19 20.92
CA ASP A 150 -18.42 17.29 20.68
C ASP A 150 -18.20 18.44 21.67
#